data_AF-A0AAN7D2A1-F1
#
_entry.id   AF-A0AAN7D2A1-F1
#
_cell.length_a   1.000
_cell.length_b   1.000
_cell.length_c   1.000
_cell.angle_alpha   90.00
_cell.angle_beta   90.00
_cell.angle_gamma   90.00
#
_symmetry.space_group_name_H-M   'P 1'
#
loop_
_entity.id
_entity.type
_entity.pdbx_description
1 polymer ?
#
loop_
_entity_poly.entity_id
_entity_poly.type
_entity_poly.pdbx_seq_one_letter_code
_entity_poly.pdbx_strand_id
1 'polypeptide(L)'
;MNTLTQYQANFVSSDDMIVCKPHQQQTCLACGTDWIEHNQLAASLKNLKEIPLPNKPVPSKTNASVNKLKLNGNQAYKLEHYEEAVELYTSAVELAWSRPLWEPLAFQAVREELVPILSNRSAANLALSNYVDALVDAHIVTQLKNDWSKGWFRKGKALMGLQRFDEAGKAFHTALLYTDANEREGLMEAIKECSTAARNA
;
A
#
# COMPACT_ATOMS: atom_id res chain seq x y z
N MET A 1 12.00 3.72 44.14
CA MET A 1 11.47 5.00 43.64
C MET A 1 11.97 5.16 42.22
N ASN A 2 11.11 4.95 41.23
CA ASN A 2 11.49 5.08 39.81
C ASN A 2 11.72 6.55 39.48
N THR A 3 12.96 6.92 39.19
CA THR A 3 13.31 8.22 38.63
C THR A 3 12.85 8.25 37.17
N LEU A 4 11.83 9.05 36.86
CA LEU A 4 11.46 9.32 35.47
C LEU A 4 12.63 10.03 34.79
N THR A 5 13.03 9.56 33.60
CA THR A 5 14.04 10.22 32.78
C THR A 5 13.55 11.60 32.38
N GLN A 6 14.27 12.64 32.78
CA GLN A 6 13.91 14.03 32.46
C GLN A 6 14.56 14.44 31.13
N TYR A 7 13.74 14.67 30.11
CA TYR A 7 14.19 15.15 28.81
C TYR A 7 14.20 16.68 28.75
N GLN A 8 15.20 17.27 28.09
CA GLN A 8 15.29 18.72 27.90
C GLN A 8 14.86 19.11 26.49
N ALA A 9 13.65 19.68 26.37
CA ALA A 9 13.11 20.18 25.12
C ALA A 9 13.00 21.72 25.11
N ASN A 10 13.03 22.31 23.91
CA ASN A 10 12.72 23.71 23.64
C ASN A 10 11.66 23.77 22.54
N PHE A 11 10.74 24.74 22.63
CA PHE A 11 9.73 24.97 21.59
C PHE A 11 10.17 26.13 20.71
N VAL A 12 10.17 25.91 19.40
CA VAL A 12 10.55 26.89 18.38
C VAL A 12 9.28 27.37 17.70
N SER A 13 8.89 28.62 17.98
CA SER A 13 7.62 29.21 17.51
C SER A 13 7.60 29.58 16.02
N SER A 14 8.74 29.66 15.34
CA SER A 14 8.79 29.91 13.89
C SER A 14 8.23 28.73 13.10
N ASP A 15 8.58 27.52 13.53
CA ASP A 15 8.32 26.28 12.82
C ASP A 15 7.30 25.38 13.56
N ASP A 16 6.72 25.89 14.66
CA ASP A 16 5.80 25.18 15.55
C ASP A 16 6.26 23.76 15.92
N MET A 17 7.53 23.63 16.33
CA MET A 17 8.16 22.35 16.58
C MET A 17 8.98 22.34 17.86
N ILE A 18 9.07 21.17 18.48
CA ILE A 18 9.95 20.91 19.60
C ILE A 18 11.31 20.40 19.12
N VAL A 19 12.36 20.87 19.78
CA VAL A 19 13.74 20.50 19.52
C VAL A 19 14.47 20.22 20.84
N CYS A 20 15.60 19.54 20.75
CA CYS A 20 16.51 19.36 21.87
C CYS A 20 16.99 20.73 22.39
N LYS A 21 16.82 21.01 23.69
CA LYS A 21 17.20 22.31 24.29
C LYS A 21 18.68 22.70 24.08
N PRO A 22 19.68 21.83 24.36
CA PRO A 22 21.09 22.19 24.18
C PRO A 22 21.53 22.33 22.72
N HIS A 23 20.96 21.54 21.80
CA HIS A 23 21.48 21.43 20.42
C HIS A 23 20.54 21.97 19.34
N GLN A 24 19.31 22.35 19.70
CA GLN A 24 18.28 22.89 18.80
C GLN A 24 17.98 22.01 17.57
N GLN A 25 18.14 20.70 17.71
CA GLN A 25 17.87 19.70 16.67
C GLN A 25 16.65 18.85 17.04
N GLN A 26 15.86 18.46 16.04
CA GLN A 26 14.74 17.52 16.23
C GLN A 26 15.25 16.13 16.63
N THR A 27 16.27 15.64 15.92
CA THR A 27 17.03 14.43 16.25
C THR A 27 18.39 14.82 16.81
N CYS A 28 18.63 14.50 18.08
CA CYS A 28 19.89 14.80 18.73
C CYS A 28 20.58 13.51 19.18
N LEU A 29 21.62 13.12 18.45
CA LEU A 29 22.46 11.95 18.76
C LEU A 29 23.21 12.11 20.10
N ALA A 30 23.63 13.32 20.45
CA ALA A 30 24.36 13.61 21.68
C ALA A 30 23.50 13.46 22.94
N CYS A 31 22.20 13.76 22.84
CA CYS A 31 21.25 13.64 23.96
C CYS A 31 20.39 12.37 23.89
N GLY A 32 20.50 11.60 22.81
CA GLY A 32 19.66 10.42 22.58
C GLY A 32 18.17 10.74 22.47
N THR A 33 17.81 11.93 21.98
CA THR A 33 16.40 12.37 21.87
C THR A 33 15.97 12.47 20.42
N ASP A 34 14.81 11.92 20.10
CA ASP A 34 14.15 12.04 18.80
C ASP A 34 12.75 12.63 18.98
N TRP A 35 12.55 13.81 18.42
CA TRP A 35 11.28 14.53 18.45
C TRP A 35 10.53 14.50 17.11
N ILE A 36 11.00 13.74 16.11
CA ILE A 36 10.39 13.70 14.77
C ILE A 36 8.92 13.30 14.86
N GLU A 37 8.60 12.18 15.51
CA GLU A 37 7.23 11.68 15.61
C GLU A 37 6.30 12.65 16.35
N HIS A 38 6.82 13.32 17.39
CA HIS A 38 6.08 14.31 18.17
C HIS A 38 5.72 15.54 17.31
N ASN A 39 6.69 16.04 16.53
CA ASN A 39 6.48 17.16 15.62
C ASN A 39 5.53 16.79 14.47
N GLN A 40 5.64 15.58 13.92
CA GLN A 40 4.72 15.08 12.89
C GLN A 40 3.29 14.96 13.42
N LEU A 41 3.12 14.46 14.65
CA LEU A 41 1.82 14.41 15.31
C LEU A 41 1.27 15.83 15.56
N ALA A 42 2.07 16.75 16.10
CA ALA A 42 1.62 18.12 16.34
C ALA A 42 1.18 18.83 15.05
N ALA A 43 1.97 18.71 13.97
CA ALA A 43 1.67 19.29 12.67
C ALA A 43 0.36 18.76 12.09
N SER A 44 0.12 17.46 12.23
CA SER A 44 -1.06 16.81 11.67
C SER A 44 -2.34 17.10 12.50
N LEU A 45 -2.20 17.43 13.80
CA LEU A 45 -3.29 17.89 14.65
C LEU A 45 -3.61 19.39 14.52
N LYS A 46 -2.69 20.21 14.00
CA LYS A 46 -2.79 21.69 13.95
C LYS A 46 -4.08 22.23 13.34
N ASN A 47 -4.62 21.53 12.34
CA ASN A 47 -5.83 21.94 11.61
C ASN A 47 -7.12 21.33 12.15
N LEU A 48 -7.07 20.55 13.23
CA LEU A 48 -8.25 19.94 13.83
C LEU A 48 -8.89 20.89 14.85
N LYS A 49 -10.20 21.11 14.72
CA LYS A 49 -10.98 21.88 15.70
C LYS A 49 -11.22 21.11 17.00
N GLU A 50 -11.37 19.80 16.89
CA GLU A 50 -11.61 18.88 18.01
C GLU A 50 -10.82 17.60 17.75
N ILE A 51 -10.28 17.01 18.81
CA ILE A 51 -9.59 15.71 18.72
C ILE A 51 -10.65 14.64 18.40
N PRO A 52 -10.54 13.92 17.27
CA PRO A 52 -11.53 12.93 16.89
C PRO A 52 -11.57 11.81 17.93
N LEU A 53 -12.77 11.42 18.33
CA LEU A 53 -12.96 10.31 19.27
C LEU A 53 -12.42 9.00 18.66
N PRO A 54 -11.79 8.13 19.47
CA PRO A 54 -11.38 6.80 19.03
C PRO A 54 -12.55 6.02 18.44
N ASN A 55 -12.30 5.20 17.42
CA ASN A 55 -13.28 4.27 16.82
C ASN A 55 -14.50 4.88 16.12
N LYS A 56 -14.51 6.19 15.81
CA LYS A 56 -15.48 6.75 14.86
C LYS A 56 -15.17 6.38 13.41
N PRO A 57 -16.15 5.93 12.61
CA PRO A 57 -15.96 5.63 11.20
C PRO A 57 -15.53 6.89 10.43
N VAL A 58 -14.59 6.66 9.51
CA VAL A 58 -13.89 7.64 8.66
C VAL A 58 -14.82 8.71 8.05
N PRO A 59 -14.37 9.97 7.87
CA PRO A 59 -15.10 10.95 7.08
C PRO A 59 -15.36 10.45 5.64
N SER A 60 -16.63 10.43 5.23
CA SER A 60 -17.10 9.92 3.92
C SER A 60 -16.42 10.53 2.70
N LYS A 61 -15.85 11.74 2.83
CA LYS A 61 -15.27 12.50 1.72
C LYS A 61 -13.97 11.88 1.19
N THR A 62 -13.08 11.41 2.06
CA THR A 62 -11.80 10.81 1.63
C THR A 62 -12.06 9.50 0.88
N ASN A 63 -12.93 8.64 1.43
CA ASN A 63 -13.34 7.40 0.76
C ASN A 63 -14.00 7.67 -0.60
N ALA A 64 -14.83 8.72 -0.70
CA ALA A 64 -15.45 9.10 -1.98
C ALA A 64 -14.40 9.53 -3.02
N SER A 65 -13.41 10.34 -2.61
CA SER A 65 -12.32 10.78 -3.49
C SER A 65 -11.42 9.62 -3.95
N VAL A 66 -11.01 8.72 -3.04
CA VAL A 66 -10.25 7.51 -3.38
C VAL A 66 -11.04 6.63 -4.35
N ASN A 67 -12.33 6.40 -4.08
CA ASN A 67 -13.17 5.62 -4.98
C ASN A 67 -13.35 6.29 -6.34
N LYS A 68 -13.46 7.61 -6.40
CA LYS A 68 -13.53 8.35 -7.68
C LYS A 68 -12.27 8.13 -8.50
N LEU A 69 -11.08 8.27 -7.91
CA LEU A 69 -9.81 8.02 -8.60
C LEU A 69 -9.70 6.58 -9.10
N LYS A 70 -10.06 5.61 -8.25
CA LYS A 70 -10.12 4.19 -8.64
C LYS A 70 -11.06 3.96 -9.84
N LEU A 71 -12.26 4.55 -9.82
CA LEU A 71 -13.23 4.40 -10.91
C LEU A 71 -12.73 5.03 -12.21
N ASN A 72 -12.10 6.20 -12.14
CA ASN A 72 -11.46 6.83 -13.30
C ASN A 72 -10.32 5.95 -13.85
N GLY A 73 -9.47 5.39 -12.99
CA GLY A 73 -8.43 4.44 -13.39
C GLY A 73 -9.00 3.18 -14.04
N ASN A 74 -10.13 2.67 -13.53
CA ASN A 74 -10.83 1.53 -14.14
C ASN A 74 -11.38 1.89 -15.53
N GLN A 75 -11.84 3.12 -15.73
CA GLN A 75 -12.31 3.60 -17.03
C GLN A 75 -11.15 3.73 -18.01
N ALA A 76 -10.04 4.36 -17.61
CA ALA A 76 -8.83 4.44 -18.42
C ALA A 76 -8.29 3.06 -18.81
N TYR A 77 -8.27 2.11 -17.87
CA TYR A 77 -7.87 0.73 -18.14
C TYR A 77 -8.76 0.04 -19.19
N LYS A 78 -10.08 0.28 -19.16
CA LYS A 78 -11.02 -0.26 -20.18
C LYS A 78 -10.82 0.36 -21.55
N LEU A 79 -10.32 1.59 -21.61
CA LEU A 79 -9.97 2.30 -22.84
C LEU A 79 -8.54 1.96 -23.32
N GLU A 80 -7.86 1.02 -22.67
CA GLU A 80 -6.48 0.61 -22.96
C GLU A 80 -5.43 1.72 -22.76
N HIS A 81 -5.82 2.82 -22.10
CA HIS A 81 -4.89 3.87 -21.67
C HIS A 81 -4.23 3.44 -20.35
N TYR A 82 -3.29 2.51 -20.42
CA TYR A 82 -2.73 1.87 -19.24
C TYR A 82 -1.82 2.80 -18.42
N GLU A 83 -1.08 3.71 -19.06
CA GLU A 83 -0.22 4.68 -18.38
C GLU A 83 -1.06 5.63 -17.50
N GLU A 84 -2.11 6.21 -18.08
CA GLU A 84 -3.06 7.06 -17.35
C GLU A 84 -3.73 6.29 -16.20
N ALA A 85 -4.09 5.02 -16.43
CA ALA A 85 -4.64 4.17 -15.37
C ALA A 85 -3.66 4.00 -14.21
N VAL A 86 -2.36 3.78 -14.48
CA VAL A 86 -1.32 3.66 -13.44
C VAL A 86 -1.20 4.95 -12.62
N GLU A 87 -1.22 6.13 -13.27
CA GLU A 87 -1.16 7.42 -12.57
C GLU A 87 -2.37 7.64 -11.66
N LEU A 88 -3.58 7.33 -12.16
CA LEU A 88 -4.82 7.45 -11.40
C LEU A 88 -4.88 6.50 -10.21
N TYR A 89 -4.44 5.25 -10.38
CA TYR A 89 -4.33 4.31 -9.26
C TYR A 89 -3.27 4.74 -8.26
N THR A 90 -2.12 5.26 -8.72
CA THR A 90 -1.06 5.76 -7.83
C THR A 90 -1.56 6.91 -6.98
N SER A 91 -2.25 7.88 -7.58
CA SER A 91 -2.90 8.98 -6.86
C SER A 91 -3.91 8.47 -5.84
N ALA A 92 -4.66 7.40 -6.16
CA ALA A 92 -5.60 6.78 -5.23
C ALA A 92 -4.90 6.11 -4.04
N VAL A 93 -3.78 5.42 -4.28
CA VAL A 93 -2.95 4.81 -3.23
C VAL A 93 -2.35 5.87 -2.32
N GLU A 94 -1.77 6.94 -2.88
CA GLU A 94 -1.18 8.04 -2.11
C GLU A 94 -2.22 8.71 -1.22
N LEU A 95 -3.41 9.01 -1.74
CA LEU A 95 -4.49 9.60 -0.97
C LEU A 95 -5.02 8.65 0.13
N ALA A 96 -5.01 7.34 -0.13
CA ALA A 96 -5.36 6.35 0.87
C ALA A 96 -4.29 6.24 1.98
N TRP A 97 -3.01 6.38 1.62
CA TRP A 97 -1.88 6.29 2.55
C TRP A 97 -1.62 7.58 3.33
N SER A 98 -1.98 8.74 2.78
CA SER A 98 -1.79 10.05 3.42
C SER A 98 -2.79 10.33 4.56
N ARG A 99 -3.52 9.31 5.03
CA ARG A 99 -4.53 9.45 6.08
C ARG A 99 -3.86 9.53 7.45
N PRO A 100 -4.40 10.34 8.38
CA PRO A 100 -3.83 10.44 9.72
C PRO A 100 -3.89 9.11 10.49
N LEU A 101 -2.83 8.81 11.24
CA LEU A 101 -2.66 7.53 11.96
C LEU A 101 -3.74 7.27 13.03
N TRP A 102 -4.38 8.31 13.56
CA TRP A 102 -5.44 8.20 14.56
C TRP A 102 -6.83 7.96 13.97
N GLU A 103 -6.97 7.91 12.64
CA GLU A 103 -8.24 7.54 12.03
C GLU A 103 -8.57 6.07 12.32
N PRO A 104 -9.75 5.76 12.91
CA PRO A 104 -10.08 4.39 13.25
C PRO A 104 -10.43 3.58 12.00
N LEU A 105 -9.96 2.33 11.94
CA LEU A 105 -9.88 1.54 10.70
C LEU A 105 -8.91 2.09 9.64
N ALA A 106 -8.04 3.07 9.94
CA ALA A 106 -6.98 3.49 9.01
C ALA A 106 -6.09 2.33 8.55
N PHE A 107 -6.05 1.20 9.27
CA PHE A 107 -5.41 0.00 8.74
C PHE A 107 -6.39 -0.96 8.05
N GLN A 108 -7.58 -1.21 8.61
CA GLN A 108 -8.49 -2.22 8.07
C GLN A 108 -9.31 -1.70 6.87
N ALA A 109 -9.92 -0.52 6.96
CA ALA A 109 -10.64 0.07 5.84
C ALA A 109 -9.69 0.46 4.70
N VAL A 110 -8.51 1.01 5.04
CA VAL A 110 -7.48 1.30 4.04
C VAL A 110 -6.95 0.03 3.40
N ARG A 111 -6.77 -1.07 4.15
CA ARG A 111 -6.43 -2.38 3.57
C ARG A 111 -7.49 -2.84 2.57
N GLU A 112 -8.78 -2.82 2.93
CA GLU A 112 -9.85 -3.22 2.01
C GLU A 112 -9.97 -2.30 0.78
N GLU A 113 -9.61 -1.01 0.89
CA GLU A 113 -9.58 -0.07 -0.24
C GLU A 113 -8.34 -0.25 -1.13
N LEU A 114 -7.16 -0.43 -0.52
CA LEU A 114 -5.88 -0.53 -1.23
C LEU A 114 -5.77 -1.82 -2.03
N VAL A 115 -6.25 -2.93 -1.49
CA VAL A 115 -6.21 -4.25 -2.10
C VAL A 115 -6.72 -4.22 -3.56
N PRO A 116 -7.95 -3.76 -3.86
CA PRO A 116 -8.43 -3.64 -5.23
C PRO A 116 -7.65 -2.64 -6.09
N ILE A 117 -7.20 -1.52 -5.52
CA ILE A 117 -6.46 -0.49 -6.27
C ILE A 117 -5.09 -1.01 -6.71
N LEU A 118 -4.32 -1.60 -5.79
CA LEU A 118 -3.00 -2.17 -6.07
C LEU A 118 -3.09 -3.35 -7.04
N SER A 119 -4.12 -4.20 -6.92
CA SER A 119 -4.30 -5.29 -7.88
C SER A 119 -4.64 -4.77 -9.28
N ASN A 120 -5.36 -3.66 -9.41
CA ASN A 120 -5.66 -3.05 -10.70
C ASN A 120 -4.46 -2.32 -11.28
N ARG A 121 -3.66 -1.64 -10.44
CA ARG A 121 -2.37 -1.04 -10.84
C ARG A 121 -1.38 -2.10 -11.31
N SER A 122 -1.30 -3.23 -10.60
CA SER A 122 -0.52 -4.40 -11.04
C SER A 122 -0.98 -4.90 -12.41
N ALA A 123 -2.29 -4.96 -12.67
CA ALA A 123 -2.82 -5.35 -13.97
C ALA A 123 -2.43 -4.37 -15.09
N ALA A 124 -2.49 -3.05 -14.82
CA ALA A 124 -2.08 -2.03 -15.77
C ALA A 124 -0.58 -2.10 -16.07
N ASN A 125 0.26 -2.28 -15.04
CA ASN A 125 1.69 -2.50 -15.20
C ASN A 125 2.02 -3.78 -15.99
N LEU A 126 1.24 -4.86 -15.81
CA LEU A 126 1.37 -6.07 -16.64
C LEU A 126 1.07 -5.80 -18.11
N ALA A 127 0.03 -5.01 -18.40
CA ALA A 127 -0.32 -4.64 -19.79
C ALA A 127 0.79 -3.80 -20.45
N LEU A 128 1.50 -2.99 -19.66
CA LEU A 128 2.66 -2.22 -20.09
C LEU A 128 3.98 -3.01 -20.11
N SER A 129 3.97 -4.30 -19.76
CA SER A 129 5.19 -5.11 -19.56
C SER A 129 6.14 -4.59 -18.47
N ASN A 130 5.66 -3.74 -17.55
CA ASN A 130 6.38 -3.28 -16.36
C ASN A 130 6.32 -4.36 -15.26
N TYR A 131 6.97 -5.50 -15.51
CA TYR A 131 6.80 -6.70 -14.69
C TYR A 131 7.30 -6.54 -13.24
N VAL A 132 8.33 -5.71 -13.01
CA VAL A 132 8.85 -5.43 -11.66
C VAL A 132 7.81 -4.69 -10.82
N ASP A 133 7.26 -3.60 -11.35
CA ASP A 133 6.24 -2.80 -10.65
C ASP A 133 4.96 -3.61 -10.43
N ALA A 134 4.56 -4.40 -11.44
CA ALA A 134 3.45 -5.33 -11.30
C ALA A 134 3.68 -6.36 -10.19
N LEU A 135 4.91 -6.87 -10.04
CA LEU A 135 5.27 -7.83 -8.99
C LEU A 135 5.25 -7.17 -7.61
N VAL A 136 5.76 -5.96 -7.48
CA VAL A 136 5.74 -5.21 -6.20
C VAL A 136 4.30 -5.02 -5.74
N ASP A 137 3.42 -4.52 -6.61
CA ASP A 137 2.02 -4.32 -6.31
C ASP A 137 1.32 -5.62 -5.93
N ALA A 138 1.49 -6.68 -6.73
CA ALA A 138 0.87 -7.97 -6.48
C ALA A 138 1.40 -8.61 -5.19
N HIS A 139 2.69 -8.43 -4.86
CA HIS A 139 3.27 -8.90 -3.61
C HIS A 139 2.61 -8.21 -2.42
N ILE A 140 2.48 -6.89 -2.44
CA ILE A 140 1.81 -6.13 -1.37
C ILE A 140 0.37 -6.63 -1.21
N VAL A 141 -0.36 -6.84 -2.32
CA VAL A 141 -1.71 -7.39 -2.29
C VAL A 141 -1.75 -8.75 -1.57
N THR A 142 -0.81 -9.66 -1.86
CA THR A 142 -0.76 -10.98 -1.17
C THR A 142 -0.45 -10.89 0.33
N GLN A 143 0.22 -9.83 0.78
CA GLN A 143 0.45 -9.56 2.20
C GLN A 143 -0.75 -8.88 2.88
N LEU A 144 -1.48 -8.07 2.12
CA LEU A 144 -2.67 -7.38 2.61
C LEU A 144 -3.86 -8.33 2.72
N LYS A 145 -4.08 -9.18 1.71
CA LYS A 145 -5.21 -10.09 1.62
C LYS A 145 -4.75 -11.41 1.01
N ASN A 146 -4.36 -12.34 1.89
CA ASN A 146 -3.75 -13.61 1.50
C ASN A 146 -4.74 -14.60 0.88
N ASP A 147 -6.03 -14.47 1.17
CA ASP A 147 -7.13 -15.30 0.66
C ASP A 147 -7.68 -14.79 -0.68
N TRP A 148 -7.04 -13.79 -1.29
CA TRP A 148 -7.51 -13.23 -2.54
C TRP A 148 -6.77 -13.81 -3.75
N SER A 149 -7.44 -14.73 -4.44
CA SER A 149 -6.94 -15.45 -5.63
C SER A 149 -6.35 -14.53 -6.70
N LYS A 150 -7.01 -13.39 -6.98
CA LYS A 150 -6.57 -12.42 -8.01
C LYS A 150 -5.19 -11.84 -7.72
N GLY A 151 -4.87 -11.57 -6.45
CA GLY A 151 -3.55 -11.07 -6.06
C GLY A 151 -2.44 -12.06 -6.38
N TRP A 152 -2.65 -13.33 -6.02
CA TRP A 152 -1.73 -14.42 -6.34
C TRP A 152 -1.60 -14.68 -7.84
N PHE A 153 -2.70 -14.58 -8.60
CA PHE A 153 -2.67 -14.70 -10.05
C PHE A 153 -1.84 -13.59 -10.71
N ARG A 154 -2.03 -12.32 -10.29
CA ARG A 154 -1.22 -11.19 -10.79
C ARG A 154 0.26 -11.36 -10.48
N LYS A 155 0.58 -11.84 -9.27
CA LYS A 155 1.95 -12.16 -8.86
C LYS A 155 2.58 -13.23 -9.77
N GLY A 156 1.84 -14.30 -10.07
CA GLY A 156 2.27 -15.35 -10.99
C GLY A 156 2.55 -14.81 -12.40
N LYS A 157 1.64 -14.01 -12.98
CA LYS A 157 1.82 -13.40 -14.30
C LYS A 157 3.04 -12.45 -14.34
N ALA A 158 3.26 -11.67 -13.30
CA ALA A 158 4.43 -10.79 -13.22
C ALA A 158 5.74 -11.59 -13.17
N LEU A 159 5.78 -12.68 -12.38
CA LEU A 159 6.92 -13.57 -12.30
C LEU A 159 7.19 -14.31 -13.62
N MET A 160 6.14 -14.70 -14.36
CA MET A 160 6.30 -15.26 -15.72
C MET A 160 6.96 -14.26 -16.66
N GLY A 161 6.53 -12.99 -16.65
CA GLY A 161 7.13 -11.93 -17.45
C GLY A 161 8.61 -11.68 -17.11
N LEU A 162 8.98 -11.89 -15.84
CA LEU A 162 10.37 -11.87 -15.36
C LEU A 162 11.12 -13.20 -15.56
N GLN A 163 10.53 -14.19 -16.23
CA GLN A 163 11.09 -15.53 -16.44
C GLN A 163 11.45 -16.30 -15.16
N ARG A 164 10.83 -15.95 -14.03
CA ARG A 164 10.98 -16.64 -12.73
C ARG A 164 9.93 -17.73 -12.60
N PHE A 165 10.00 -18.72 -13.49
CA PHE A 165 8.94 -19.71 -13.69
C PHE A 165 8.63 -20.59 -12.47
N ASP A 166 9.64 -20.97 -11.68
CA ASP A 166 9.45 -21.75 -10.45
C ASP A 166 8.62 -20.99 -9.40
N GLU A 167 8.89 -19.70 -9.23
CA GLU A 167 8.15 -18.85 -8.31
C GLU A 167 6.75 -18.51 -8.84
N ALA A 168 6.63 -18.33 -10.16
CA ALA A 168 5.34 -18.13 -10.82
C ALA A 168 4.41 -19.33 -10.59
N GLY A 169 4.92 -20.55 -10.79
CA GLY A 169 4.17 -21.79 -10.55
C GLY A 169 3.68 -21.89 -9.10
N LYS A 170 4.53 -21.57 -8.12
CA LYS A 170 4.14 -21.51 -6.69
C LYS A 170 3.02 -20.48 -6.47
N ALA A 171 3.13 -19.30 -7.05
CA ALA A 171 2.10 -18.27 -6.92
C ALA A 171 0.75 -18.70 -7.51
N PHE A 172 0.74 -19.35 -8.68
CA PHE A 172 -0.49 -19.88 -9.27
C PHE A 172 -1.08 -21.05 -8.48
N HIS A 173 -0.25 -21.92 -7.91
CA HIS A 173 -0.72 -22.94 -6.98
C HIS A 173 -1.41 -22.34 -5.76
N THR A 174 -0.84 -21.28 -5.17
CA THR A 174 -1.50 -20.58 -4.06
C THR A 174 -2.80 -19.91 -4.50
N ALA A 175 -2.83 -19.29 -5.70
CA ALA A 175 -4.06 -18.74 -6.25
C ALA A 175 -5.16 -19.80 -6.34
N LEU A 176 -4.83 -21.02 -6.82
CA LEU A 176 -5.76 -22.13 -6.99
C LEU A 176 -6.44 -22.57 -5.69
N LEU A 177 -5.74 -22.46 -4.55
CA LEU A 177 -6.31 -22.78 -3.23
C LEU A 177 -7.49 -21.87 -2.85
N TYR A 178 -7.47 -20.63 -3.34
CA TYR A 178 -8.46 -19.59 -3.04
C TYR A 178 -9.43 -19.31 -4.19
N THR A 179 -9.39 -20.11 -5.26
CA THR A 179 -10.23 -19.93 -6.45
C THR A 179 -11.39 -20.93 -6.45
N ASP A 180 -12.58 -20.41 -6.78
CA ASP A 180 -13.79 -21.21 -7.00
C ASP A 180 -13.61 -22.18 -8.16
N ALA A 181 -14.31 -23.33 -8.12
CA ALA A 181 -14.10 -24.43 -9.06
C ALA A 181 -14.14 -24.04 -10.55
N ASN A 182 -14.98 -23.05 -10.91
CA ASN A 182 -15.20 -22.63 -12.29
C ASN A 182 -14.04 -21.81 -12.89
N GLU A 183 -13.20 -21.18 -12.07
CA GLU A 183 -12.10 -20.32 -12.53
C GLU A 183 -10.72 -21.02 -12.43
N ARG A 184 -10.72 -22.32 -12.10
CA ARG A 184 -9.48 -23.11 -11.89
C ARG A 184 -8.75 -23.48 -13.17
N GLU A 185 -9.47 -23.61 -14.28
CA GLU A 185 -8.92 -24.09 -15.54
C GLU A 185 -7.79 -23.19 -16.06
N GLY A 186 -8.01 -21.87 -16.11
CA GLY A 186 -6.99 -20.91 -16.55
C GLY A 186 -5.76 -20.86 -15.63
N LEU A 187 -5.94 -21.13 -14.33
CA LEU A 187 -4.82 -21.26 -13.39
C LEU A 187 -4.02 -22.55 -13.62
N MET A 188 -4.70 -23.66 -13.89
CA MET A 188 -4.05 -24.93 -14.20
C MET A 188 -3.27 -24.86 -15.51
N GLU A 189 -3.78 -24.15 -16.52
CA GLU A 189 -3.06 -23.88 -17.76
C GLU A 189 -1.80 -23.05 -17.50
N ALA A 190 -1.90 -21.94 -16.76
CA ALA A 190 -0.75 -21.12 -16.40
C ALA A 190 0.34 -21.90 -15.61
N ILE A 191 -0.07 -22.84 -14.74
CA ILE A 191 0.87 -23.73 -14.03
C ILE A 191 1.60 -24.65 -15.02
N LYS A 192 0.87 -25.24 -15.98
CA LYS A 192 1.48 -26.09 -17.02
C LYS A 192 2.47 -25.28 -17.85
N GLU A 193 2.10 -24.08 -18.29
CA GLU A 193 3.00 -23.16 -19.01
C GLU A 193 4.26 -22.83 -18.22
N CYS A 194 4.15 -22.55 -16.93
CA CYS A 194 5.33 -22.33 -16.08
C CYS A 194 6.23 -23.57 -16.05
N SER A 195 5.65 -24.77 -15.93
CA SER A 195 6.42 -26.01 -15.86
C SER A 195 7.12 -26.35 -17.18
N THR A 196 6.52 -26.02 -18.33
CA THR A 196 7.15 -26.21 -19.63
C THR A 196 8.23 -25.17 -19.88
N ALA A 197 7.97 -23.90 -19.54
CA ALA A 197 8.94 -22.82 -19.66
C ALA A 197 10.18 -23.05 -18.76
N ALA A 198 9.98 -23.52 -17.52
CA ALA A 198 11.08 -23.85 -16.60
C ALA A 198 11.98 -25.00 -17.11
N ARG A 199 11.43 -25.93 -17.91
CA ARG A 199 12.21 -27.03 -18.52
C ARG A 199 13.00 -26.60 -19.75
N ASN A 200 12.61 -25.50 -20.37
CA ASN A 200 13.18 -25.01 -21.63
C ASN A 200 14.12 -23.79 -21.43
N ALA A 201 14.22 -23.27 -20.21
CA ALA A 201 15.10 -22.17 -19.81
C ALA A 201 16.43 -22.71 -19.28
#